data_AF-A0A6G1Z017-F1
#
_entry.id   AF-A0A6G1Z017-F1
#
_cell.length_a   1.000
_cell.length_b   1.000
_cell.length_c   1.000
_cell.angle_alpha   90.00
_cell.angle_beta   90.00
_cell.angle_gamma   90.00
#
_symmetry.space_group_name_H-M   'P 1'
#
loop_
_entity.id
_entity.type
_entity.pdbx_description
1 polymer ?
#
loop_
_entity_poly.entity_id
_entity_poly.type
_entity_poly.pdbx_seq_one_letter_code
_entity_poly.pdbx_strand_id
1 'polypeptide(L)'
;MSTPSDDDFQTPPPTEPIDDTPTVSCSRCGNEWDLAYELDELQLGNQSVEQFALDHHRHTGHFPDGVTPWVVSCRQCPDGEQFLSDGPARRWARTHARHTRHDVAIEHVDEQHIVSHE
;
A
#
# COMPACT_ATOMS: atom_id res chain seq x y z
N MET A 1 -14.60 -48.16 -33.53
CA MET A 1 -14.73 -47.58 -32.18
C MET A 1 -13.38 -47.77 -31.49
N SER A 2 -12.53 -46.75 -31.51
CA SER A 2 -11.27 -46.77 -30.75
C SER A 2 -11.17 -45.43 -30.06
N THR A 3 -11.43 -45.43 -28.76
CA THR A 3 -11.37 -44.26 -27.89
C THR A 3 -9.91 -43.86 -27.68
N PRO A 4 -9.53 -42.58 -27.85
CA PRO A 4 -8.21 -42.11 -27.43
C PRO A 4 -8.08 -42.23 -25.90
N SER A 5 -6.92 -42.73 -25.44
CA SER A 5 -6.59 -42.96 -24.04
C SER A 5 -6.59 -41.64 -23.24
N ASP A 6 -7.21 -41.67 -22.06
CA ASP A 6 -7.22 -40.66 -20.99
C ASP A 6 -5.82 -40.36 -20.35
N ASP A 7 -4.73 -40.48 -21.11
CA ASP A 7 -3.34 -40.37 -20.60
C ASP A 7 -2.67 -39.02 -20.93
N ASP A 8 -3.43 -38.01 -21.38
CA ASP A 8 -2.89 -36.70 -21.78
C ASP A 8 -2.95 -35.64 -20.65
N PHE A 9 -3.56 -35.96 -19.50
CA PHE A 9 -3.53 -35.10 -18.31
C PHE A 9 -2.33 -35.43 -17.42
N GLN A 10 -1.13 -35.31 -17.99
CA GLN A 10 0.10 -35.42 -17.21
C GLN A 10 0.13 -34.26 -16.21
N THR A 11 -0.12 -34.57 -14.94
CA THR A 11 0.00 -33.61 -13.83
C THR A 11 1.42 -33.04 -13.88
N PRO A 12 1.61 -31.72 -14.03
CA PRO A 12 2.93 -31.14 -14.07
C PRO A 12 3.68 -31.51 -12.78
N PRO A 13 5.01 -31.71 -12.84
CA PRO A 13 5.79 -32.01 -11.65
C PRO A 13 5.53 -30.91 -10.60
N PRO A 14 5.50 -31.25 -9.29
CA PRO A 14 5.25 -30.27 -8.24
C PRO A 14 6.33 -29.20 -8.33
N THR A 15 5.95 -28.00 -8.76
CA THR A 15 6.80 -26.82 -8.65
C THR A 15 7.01 -26.57 -7.16
N GLU A 16 8.26 -26.36 -6.74
CA GLU A 16 8.54 -25.89 -5.38
C GLU A 16 7.66 -24.66 -5.10
N PRO A 17 7.03 -24.56 -3.90
CA PRO A 17 6.21 -23.41 -3.58
C PRO A 17 7.08 -22.15 -3.68
N ILE A 18 6.67 -21.21 -4.53
CA ILE A 18 7.29 -19.89 -4.62
C ILE A 18 6.87 -19.15 -3.34
N ASP A 19 7.85 -18.68 -2.58
CA ASP A 19 7.58 -17.78 -1.47
C ASP A 19 7.31 -16.38 -2.02
N ASP A 20 6.03 -16.10 -2.24
CA ASP A 20 5.54 -14.80 -2.71
C ASP A 20 5.29 -13.82 -1.55
N THR A 21 5.81 -14.11 -0.36
CA THR A 21 5.69 -13.22 0.81
C THR A 21 6.50 -11.94 0.59
N PRO A 22 5.85 -10.77 0.58
CA PRO A 22 6.56 -9.52 0.42
C PRO A 22 7.45 -9.26 1.64
N THR A 23 8.59 -8.64 1.37
CA THR A 23 9.58 -8.28 2.39
C THR A 23 9.75 -6.77 2.42
N VAL A 24 9.83 -6.19 3.61
CA VAL A 24 10.05 -4.76 3.84
C VAL A 24 11.35 -4.57 4.61
N SER A 25 12.19 -3.65 4.12
CA SER A 25 13.46 -3.29 4.76
C SER A 25 13.43 -1.86 5.28
N CYS A 26 14.16 -1.61 6.37
CA CYS A 26 14.34 -0.26 6.90
C CYS A 26 15.79 -0.06 7.34
N SER A 27 16.56 0.64 6.51
CA SER A 27 17.95 1.01 6.75
C SER A 27 18.14 1.83 8.03
N ARG A 28 17.14 2.62 8.43
CA ARG A 28 17.17 3.43 9.65
C ARG A 28 17.06 2.59 10.92
N CYS A 29 16.28 1.50 10.87
CA CYS A 29 16.18 0.53 11.96
C CYS A 29 17.24 -0.57 11.87
N GLY A 30 17.81 -0.79 10.69
CA GLY A 30 18.77 -1.87 10.42
C GLY A 30 18.14 -3.25 10.37
N ASN A 31 16.84 -3.35 10.08
CA ASN A 31 16.07 -4.60 10.08
C ASN A 31 15.30 -4.80 8.79
N GLU A 32 14.93 -6.05 8.55
CA GLU A 32 14.10 -6.52 7.44
C GLU A 32 13.05 -7.47 8.01
N TRP A 33 11.83 -7.39 7.47
CA TRP A 33 10.68 -8.18 7.92
C TRP A 33 9.99 -8.82 6.71
N ASP A 34 9.76 -10.12 6.79
CA ASP A 34 8.75 -10.78 5.97
C ASP A 34 7.35 -10.40 6.49
N LEU A 35 6.41 -10.19 5.56
CA LEU A 35 5.05 -9.79 5.90
C LEU A 35 4.10 -10.99 6.04
N ALA A 36 4.62 -12.16 6.44
CA ALA A 36 3.80 -13.36 6.61
C ALA A 36 2.73 -13.13 7.67
N TYR A 37 3.04 -12.40 8.74
CA TYR A 37 2.06 -12.04 9.78
C TYR A 37 0.91 -11.19 9.21
N GLU A 38 1.22 -10.11 8.49
CA GLU A 38 0.22 -9.23 7.88
C GLU A 38 -0.64 -9.96 6.84
N LEU A 39 -0.05 -10.88 6.08
CA LEU A 39 -0.75 -11.65 5.06
C LEU A 39 -1.61 -12.78 5.62
N ASP A 40 -1.04 -13.63 6.47
CA ASP A 40 -1.67 -14.87 6.89
C ASP A 40 -2.54 -14.66 8.13
N GLU A 41 -2.02 -13.94 9.13
CA GLU A 41 -2.72 -13.74 10.40
C GLU A 41 -3.72 -12.58 10.32
N LEU A 42 -3.35 -11.46 9.69
CA LEU A 42 -4.24 -10.29 9.55
C LEU A 42 -5.07 -10.27 8.26
N GLN A 43 -4.82 -11.19 7.32
CA GLN A 43 -5.54 -11.30 6.03
C GLN A 43 -5.59 -9.98 5.24
N LEU A 44 -4.54 -9.17 5.33
CA LEU A 44 -4.50 -7.85 4.67
C LEU A 44 -4.27 -7.95 3.16
N GLY A 45 -3.78 -9.10 2.67
CA GLY A 45 -3.53 -9.34 1.25
C GLY A 45 -2.66 -8.24 0.63
N ASN A 46 -3.16 -7.60 -0.41
CA ASN A 46 -2.47 -6.52 -1.13
C ASN A 46 -2.27 -5.23 -0.32
N GLN A 47 -2.86 -5.11 0.87
CA GLN A 47 -2.67 -3.97 1.78
C GLN A 47 -1.63 -4.22 2.88
N SER A 48 -1.02 -5.41 2.93
CA SER A 48 -0.01 -5.78 3.95
C SER A 48 1.12 -4.76 4.06
N VAL A 49 1.78 -4.43 2.94
CA VAL A 49 2.85 -3.43 2.88
C VAL A 49 2.36 -2.07 3.35
N GLU A 50 1.14 -1.68 2.99
CA GLU A 50 0.58 -0.38 3.37
C GLU A 50 0.34 -0.27 4.86
N GLN A 51 -0.29 -1.28 5.47
CA GLN A 51 -0.52 -1.29 6.90
C GLN A 51 0.79 -1.36 7.68
N PHE A 52 1.73 -2.23 7.26
CA PHE A 52 3.03 -2.33 7.90
C PHE A 52 3.75 -0.98 7.91
N ALA A 53 3.83 -0.30 6.77
CA ALA A 53 4.55 0.96 6.68
C ALA A 53 3.89 2.10 7.46
N LEU A 54 2.55 2.16 7.51
CA LEU A 54 1.83 3.14 8.34
C LEU A 54 2.02 2.86 9.83
N ASP A 55 1.98 1.59 10.24
CA ASP A 55 2.20 1.19 11.63
C ASP A 55 3.65 1.44 12.06
N HIS A 56 4.61 1.05 11.22
CA HIS A 56 6.04 1.32 11.42
C HIS A 56 6.30 2.82 11.58
N HIS A 57 5.69 3.67 10.75
CA HIS A 57 5.78 5.12 10.90
C HIS A 57 5.17 5.63 12.21
N ARG A 58 4.02 5.09 12.65
CA ARG A 58 3.42 5.48 13.93
C ARG A 58 4.30 5.11 15.13
N HIS A 59 4.99 3.98 15.07
CA HIS A 59 5.85 3.52 16.16
C HIS A 59 7.26 4.12 16.14
N THR A 60 7.81 4.40 14.95
CA THR A 60 9.22 4.80 14.78
C THR A 60 9.42 6.23 14.27
N GLY A 61 8.35 6.90 13.84
CA GLY A 61 8.38 8.26 13.29
C GLY A 61 9.01 8.38 11.90
N HIS A 62 9.22 7.27 11.18
CA HIS A 62 9.73 7.27 9.81
C HIS A 62 9.15 6.11 8.99
N PHE A 63 9.13 6.24 7.66
CA PHE A 63 8.71 5.15 6.77
C PHE A 63 9.86 4.18 6.47
N PRO A 64 9.56 2.91 6.17
CA PRO A 64 10.53 1.95 5.65
C PRO A 64 11.17 2.40 4.32
N ASP A 65 12.23 1.72 3.91
CA ASP A 65 12.94 2.05 2.68
C ASP A 65 12.03 1.84 1.45
N GLY A 66 12.16 2.75 0.47
CA GLY A 66 11.35 2.69 -0.75
C GLY A 66 9.88 3.07 -0.57
N VAL A 67 9.44 3.39 0.66
CA VAL A 67 8.08 3.86 0.92
C VAL A 67 8.05 5.37 1.00
N THR A 68 7.26 5.98 0.12
CA THR A 68 7.06 7.42 0.07
C THR A 68 5.56 7.73 0.15
N PRO A 69 5.08 8.36 1.25
CA PRO A 69 3.67 8.61 1.40
C PRO A 69 3.19 9.75 0.48
N TRP A 70 1.92 9.66 0.11
CA TRP A 70 1.10 10.76 -0.33
C TRP A 70 0.59 11.50 0.90
N VAL A 71 1.08 12.72 1.11
CA VAL A 71 0.67 13.59 2.20
C VAL A 71 -0.45 14.50 1.69
N VAL A 72 -1.59 14.52 2.38
CA VAL A 72 -2.67 15.45 2.10
C VAL A 72 -2.80 16.46 3.24
N SER A 73 -2.67 17.73 2.89
CA SER A 73 -2.64 18.85 3.82
C SER A 73 -3.73 19.84 3.45
N CYS A 74 -4.77 19.92 4.28
CA CYS A 74 -5.78 20.95 4.15
C CYS A 74 -5.21 22.28 4.67
N ARG A 75 -5.28 23.35 3.87
CA ARG A 75 -4.70 24.65 4.26
C ARG A 75 -5.42 25.32 5.44
N GLN A 76 -6.59 24.83 5.80
CA GLN A 76 -7.45 25.39 6.83
C GLN A 76 -7.66 24.47 8.04
N CYS A 77 -7.27 23.20 7.97
CA CYS A 77 -7.40 22.27 9.09
C CYS A 77 -6.04 22.06 9.76
N PRO A 78 -6.02 21.82 11.08
CA PRO A 78 -4.77 21.56 11.81
C PRO A 78 -4.13 20.22 11.43
N ASP A 79 -4.95 19.26 10.99
CA ASP A 79 -4.51 17.88 10.72
C ASP A 79 -4.44 17.61 9.22
N GLY A 80 -3.34 16.97 8.79
CA GLY A 80 -3.18 16.33 7.49
C GLY A 80 -3.30 14.81 7.60
N GLU A 81 -3.43 14.13 6.47
CA GLU A 81 -3.52 12.67 6.40
C GLU A 81 -2.43 12.10 5.47
N GLN A 82 -2.06 10.84 5.66
CA GLN A 82 -1.02 10.18 4.86
C GLN A 82 -1.54 8.86 4.27
N PHE A 83 -1.23 8.63 3.01
CA PHE A 83 -1.63 7.42 2.27
C PHE A 83 -0.43 6.85 1.51
N LEU A 84 -0.40 5.56 1.23
CA LEU A 84 0.69 5.00 0.41
C LEU A 84 0.32 4.85 -1.07
N SER A 85 -0.87 5.29 -1.45
CA SER A 85 -1.37 5.26 -2.82
C SER A 85 -2.05 6.57 -3.19
N ASP A 86 -1.84 7.02 -4.43
CA ASP A 86 -2.44 8.24 -5.01
C ASP A 86 -3.98 8.21 -4.94
N GLY A 87 -4.59 7.08 -5.30
CA GLY A 87 -6.05 6.94 -5.40
C GLY A 87 -6.78 7.28 -4.10
N PRO A 88 -6.45 6.62 -2.97
CA PRO A 88 -6.94 6.99 -1.64
C PRO A 88 -6.70 8.47 -1.28
N ALA A 89 -5.48 8.99 -1.50
CA ALA A 89 -5.15 10.39 -1.21
C ALA A 89 -6.04 11.38 -1.97
N ARG A 90 -6.18 11.21 -3.29
CA ARG A 90 -7.04 12.05 -4.13
C ARG A 90 -8.51 11.91 -3.78
N ARG A 91 -8.97 10.71 -3.42
CA ARG A 91 -10.35 10.49 -3.00
C ARG A 91 -10.64 11.25 -1.71
N TRP A 92 -9.78 11.13 -0.72
CA TRP A 92 -9.89 11.87 0.54
C TRP A 92 -9.90 13.37 0.27
N ALA A 93 -8.95 13.89 -0.51
CA ALA A 93 -8.83 15.31 -0.80
C ALA A 93 -10.08 15.89 -1.47
N ARG A 94 -10.61 15.20 -2.49
CA ARG A 94 -11.86 15.60 -3.17
C ARG A 94 -13.06 15.59 -2.23
N THR A 95 -13.21 14.52 -1.44
CA THR A 95 -14.30 14.42 -0.47
C THR A 95 -14.21 15.52 0.59
N HIS A 96 -13.01 15.78 1.11
CA HIS A 96 -12.77 16.82 2.09
C HIS A 96 -13.07 18.21 1.52
N ALA A 97 -12.50 18.56 0.36
CA ALA A 97 -12.72 19.84 -0.31
C ALA A 97 -14.21 20.08 -0.60
N ARG A 98 -14.94 19.06 -1.06
CA ARG A 98 -16.38 19.16 -1.31
C ARG A 98 -17.20 19.45 -0.05
N HIS A 99 -16.88 18.80 1.07
CA HIS A 99 -17.66 18.94 2.31
C HIS A 99 -17.31 20.20 3.10
N THR A 100 -16.04 20.60 3.09
CA THR A 100 -15.54 21.73 3.89
C THR A 100 -15.41 23.02 3.09
N ARG A 101 -15.40 22.92 1.76
CA ARG A 101 -15.02 24.00 0.83
C ARG A 101 -13.60 24.51 1.05
N HIS A 102 -12.73 23.65 1.59
CA HIS A 102 -11.33 23.97 1.82
C HIS A 102 -10.46 23.57 0.62
N ASP A 103 -9.31 24.23 0.49
CA ASP A 103 -8.30 23.83 -0.48
C ASP A 103 -7.37 22.80 0.17
N VAL A 104 -7.19 21.68 -0.52
CA VAL A 104 -6.36 20.57 -0.06
C VAL A 104 -5.15 20.43 -0.98
N ALA A 105 -3.95 20.53 -0.42
CA ALA A 105 -2.73 20.18 -1.12
C ALA A 105 -2.48 18.67 -0.99
N ILE A 106 -2.10 18.03 -2.09
CA ILE A 106 -1.63 16.67 -2.15
C ILE A 106 -0.17 16.73 -2.57
N GLU A 107 0.70 16.14 -1.77
CA GLU A 107 2.14 16.11 -1.99
C GLU A 107 2.61 14.66 -2.02
N HIS A 108 3.39 14.33 -3.03
CA HIS A 108 4.15 13.09 -3.16
C HIS A 108 5.53 13.48 -3.70
N VAL A 109 6.53 12.60 -3.61
CA VAL A 109 7.92 12.95 -3.94
C VAL A 109 8.01 13.69 -5.28
N ASP A 110 8.46 14.95 -5.21
CA ASP A 110 8.59 15.92 -6.31
C ASP A 110 7.30 16.29 -7.08
N GLU A 111 6.14 15.84 -6.62
CA GLU A 111 4.82 16.09 -7.22
C GLU A 111 3.89 16.79 -6.24
N GLN A 112 3.37 17.96 -6.63
CA GLN A 112 2.38 18.70 -5.84
C GLN A 112 1.14 18.98 -6.68
N HIS A 113 -0.04 18.72 -6.10
CA HIS A 113 -1.32 18.96 -6.72
C HIS A 113 -2.30 19.60 -5.74
N ILE A 114 -3.03 20.63 -6.17
CA ILE A 114 -4.03 21.31 -5.32
C ILE A 114 -5.42 20.89 -5.77
N VAL A 115 -6.25 20.44 -4.82
CA VAL A 115 -7.66 20.13 -5.02
C VAL A 115 -8.48 21.22 -4.35
N SER A 116 -9.23 21.96 -5.16
CA SER A 116 -10.19 22.95 -4.69
C SER A 116 -11.60 22.37 -4.70
N HIS A 117 -12.51 23.04 -4.00
CA HIS A 117 -13.94 22.76 -4.13
C HIS A 117 -14.46 23.37 -5.44
N GLU A 118 -15.15 22.56 -6.23
CA GLU A 118 -15.92 22.99 -7.42
C GLU A 118 -17.42 22.89 -7.12
#